data_AF-A0A0M3ISP1-F1
#
_entry.id   AF-A0A0M3ISP1-F1
#
_cell.length_a   1.000
_cell.length_b   1.000
_cell.length_c   1.000
_cell.angle_alpha   90.00
_cell.angle_beta   90.00
_cell.angle_gamma   90.00
#
_symmetry.space_group_name_H-M   'P 1'
#
loop_
_entity.id
_entity.type
_entity.pdbx_description
1 polymer ?
#
loop_
_entity_poly.entity_id
_entity_poly.type
_entity_poly.pdbx_seq_one_letter_code
_entity_poly.pdbx_strand_id
1 'polypeptide(L)'
;MTCLRPMRYILPRRKESVLNLILVAILIATVLYFYPIGSQRYKMPEQEGVTWPKTFTSKMRHKRPDYSKQRSGPGENGAAVHLSGKEKEKGEADMKKWFMNVVASDKLSMDRSIPDTRHAECRSVHYDDDLPSASVVIIFTDEAWTPLLRTVHSVVNRSPLHLLHEVILLDDFSQRGYIF
;
A
#
# COMPACT_ATOMS: atom_id res chain seq x y z
N MET A 1 -18.25 52.48 65.02
CA MET A 1 -17.87 51.19 65.63
C MET A 1 -18.73 50.11 65.01
N THR A 2 -18.17 49.24 64.18
CA THR A 2 -18.57 47.83 64.07
C THR A 2 -17.41 47.05 63.46
N CYS A 3 -17.16 45.92 64.10
CA CYS A 3 -15.90 45.18 64.14
C CYS A 3 -15.76 44.25 62.92
N LEU A 4 -14.52 44.03 62.49
CA LEU A 4 -14.09 43.09 61.45
C LEU A 4 -14.59 41.66 61.73
N ARG A 5 -15.13 40.98 60.70
CA ARG A 5 -15.33 39.52 60.70
C ARG A 5 -13.98 38.82 60.45
N PRO A 6 -13.62 37.75 61.18
CA PRO A 6 -12.47 36.94 60.82
C PRO A 6 -12.85 35.90 59.74
N MET A 7 -12.03 35.81 58.70
CA MET A 7 -11.94 34.64 57.82
C MET A 7 -11.51 33.42 58.63
N ARG A 8 -12.28 32.34 58.56
CA ARG A 8 -11.79 30.99 58.86
C ARG A 8 -11.68 30.22 57.56
N TYR A 9 -10.51 30.24 56.94
CA TYR A 9 -10.11 29.21 55.99
C TYR A 9 -9.48 28.06 56.78
N ILE A 10 -10.11 26.89 56.75
CA ILE A 10 -9.53 25.65 57.28
C ILE A 10 -8.85 24.95 56.11
N LEU A 11 -7.50 25.03 56.07
CA LEU A 11 -6.61 24.20 55.24
C LEU A 11 -6.27 22.87 55.99
N PRO A 12 -5.71 21.83 55.36
CA PRO A 12 -6.42 20.73 54.74
C PRO A 12 -6.12 19.38 55.45
N ARG A 13 -6.91 18.34 55.12
CA ARG A 13 -6.75 16.96 55.62
C ARG A 13 -5.47 16.31 55.05
N ARG A 14 -4.34 16.45 55.76
CA ARG A 14 -2.94 16.22 55.32
C ARG A 14 -2.48 14.76 55.11
N LYS A 15 -3.26 13.73 55.49
CA LYS A 15 -2.78 12.32 55.48
C LYS A 15 -3.22 11.48 54.27
N GLU A 16 -4.38 11.76 53.68
CA GLU A 16 -4.90 10.99 52.53
C GLU A 16 -4.18 11.35 51.22
N SER A 17 -3.72 12.60 51.10
CA SER A 17 -3.01 13.10 49.93
C SER A 17 -1.62 12.50 49.76
N VAL A 18 -0.91 12.16 50.85
CA VAL A 18 0.41 11.51 50.77
C VAL A 18 0.26 10.04 50.34
N LEU A 19 -0.74 9.33 50.88
CA LEU A 19 -1.03 7.95 50.48
C LEU A 19 -1.44 7.87 49.01
N ASN A 20 -2.29 8.79 48.55
CA ASN A 20 -2.70 8.86 47.15
C ASN A 20 -1.52 9.19 46.22
N LEU A 21 -0.59 10.05 46.63
CA LEU A 21 0.62 10.33 45.86
C LEU A 21 1.54 9.10 45.75
N ILE A 22 1.67 8.33 46.83
CA ILE A 22 2.44 7.08 46.82
C ILE A 22 1.78 6.04 45.90
N LEU A 23 0.46 5.88 45.98
CA LEU A 23 -0.30 4.95 45.14
C LEU A 23 -0.22 5.34 43.65
N VAL A 24 -0.30 6.63 43.32
CA VAL A 24 -0.11 7.13 41.95
C VAL A 24 1.32 6.90 41.47
N ALA A 25 2.33 7.13 42.32
CA ALA A 25 3.72 6.88 41.97
C ALA A 25 3.98 5.38 41.73
N ILE A 26 3.39 4.49 42.52
CA ILE A 26 3.46 3.04 42.32
C ILE A 26 2.76 2.65 41.01
N LEU A 27 1.58 3.20 40.72
CA LEU A 27 0.86 2.96 39.47
C LEU A 27 1.67 3.42 38.25
N ILE A 28 2.30 4.60 38.32
CA ILE A 28 3.16 5.09 37.24
C ILE A 28 4.40 4.20 37.11
N ALA A 29 5.03 3.79 38.21
CA ALA A 29 6.19 2.92 38.17
C ALA A 29 5.85 1.53 37.62
N THR A 30 4.69 0.95 37.96
CA THR A 30 4.24 -0.32 37.38
C THR A 30 3.89 -0.17 35.91
N VAL A 31 3.21 0.90 35.52
CA VAL A 31 2.97 1.19 34.11
C VAL A 31 4.30 1.35 33.37
N LEU A 32 5.27 2.11 33.88
CA LEU A 32 6.58 2.25 33.21
C LEU A 32 7.40 0.95 33.20
N TYR A 33 7.26 0.10 34.21
CA TYR A 33 7.92 -1.21 34.28
C TYR A 33 7.29 -2.23 33.31
N PHE A 34 5.97 -2.24 33.20
CA PHE A 34 5.19 -3.17 32.36
C PHE A 34 4.82 -2.63 30.99
N TYR A 35 5.08 -1.36 30.69
CA TYR A 35 5.02 -0.79 29.36
C TYR A 35 6.44 -0.90 28.81
N PRO A 36 6.85 -2.07 28.25
CA PRO A 36 8.04 -2.07 27.43
C PRO A 36 7.79 -0.99 26.38
N ILE A 37 8.78 -0.12 26.15
CA ILE A 37 8.80 0.76 24.99
C ILE A 37 8.87 -0.17 23.78
N GLY A 38 7.69 -0.65 23.40
CA GLY A 38 7.45 -1.72 22.46
C GLY A 38 7.18 -1.11 21.11
N SER A 39 8.18 -0.42 20.56
CA SER A 39 8.41 -0.58 19.13
C SER A 39 9.55 -1.59 18.98
N GLN A 40 9.33 -2.83 19.41
CA GLN A 40 10.01 -3.94 18.75
C GLN A 40 9.54 -3.91 17.30
N ARG A 41 10.14 -3.03 16.49
CA ARG A 41 10.09 -3.16 15.05
C ARG A 41 10.66 -4.54 14.79
N TYR A 42 9.85 -5.40 14.21
CA TYR A 42 10.32 -6.68 13.71
C TYR A 42 11.60 -6.42 12.92
N LYS A 43 12.75 -6.86 13.46
CA LYS A 43 14.01 -6.86 12.74
C LYS A 43 14.00 -8.14 11.92
N MET A 44 13.93 -8.00 10.60
CA MET A 44 14.12 -9.14 9.72
C MET A 44 15.42 -9.86 10.12
N PRO A 45 15.41 -11.20 10.21
CA PRO A 45 16.65 -11.94 10.43
C PRO A 45 17.62 -11.59 9.31
N GLU A 46 18.90 -11.45 9.67
CA GLU A 46 19.95 -11.21 8.69
C GLU A 46 19.98 -12.38 7.70
N GLN A 47 19.64 -12.10 6.45
CA GLN A 47 19.59 -13.13 5.42
C GLN A 47 21.01 -13.41 4.93
N GLU A 48 21.70 -14.35 5.56
CA GLU A 48 22.98 -14.85 5.06
C GLU A 48 22.81 -15.44 3.64
N GLY A 49 23.68 -15.04 2.71
CA GLY A 49 23.74 -15.61 1.36
C GLY A 49 22.79 -15.01 0.31
N VAL A 50 21.93 -14.05 0.66
CA VAL A 50 21.11 -13.34 -0.33
C VAL A 50 21.93 -12.22 -0.96
N THR A 51 22.52 -12.50 -2.12
CA THR A 51 23.11 -11.46 -2.96
C THR A 51 22.01 -10.90 -3.87
N TRP A 52 21.57 -9.68 -3.58
CA TRP A 52 20.70 -8.97 -4.52
C TRP A 52 21.44 -8.81 -5.85
N PRO A 53 20.78 -9.05 -7.00
CA PRO A 53 21.39 -8.76 -8.28
C PRO A 53 21.80 -7.28 -8.28
N LYS A 54 23.01 -7.00 -8.75
CA LYS A 54 23.48 -5.62 -8.86
C LYS A 54 22.43 -4.84 -9.65
N THR A 55 22.03 -3.68 -9.12
CA THR A 55 21.05 -2.79 -9.75
C THR A 55 21.37 -2.67 -11.23
N PHE A 56 20.48 -3.18 -12.07
CA PHE A 56 20.63 -3.10 -13.52
C PHE A 56 20.46 -1.63 -13.91
N THR A 57 21.58 -0.92 -14.05
CA THR A 57 21.63 0.47 -14.52
C THR A 57 21.36 0.56 -16.03
N SER A 58 20.36 -0.17 -16.53
CA SER A 58 19.84 0.12 -17.85
C SER A 58 18.92 1.31 -17.77
N LYS A 59 19.05 2.20 -18.74
CA LYS A 59 18.07 3.24 -18.99
C LYS A 59 16.72 2.57 -19.26
N MET A 60 15.72 2.83 -18.41
CA MET A 60 14.35 2.35 -18.60
C MET A 60 13.90 2.67 -20.04
N ARG A 61 13.72 1.62 -20.86
CA ARG A 61 13.29 1.77 -22.26
C ARG A 61 11.78 1.97 -22.41
N HIS A 62 11.04 1.77 -21.32
CA HIS A 62 9.59 1.93 -21.28
C HIS A 62 9.20 3.38 -21.58
N LYS A 63 8.27 3.56 -22.52
CA LYS A 63 7.74 4.88 -22.89
C LYS A 63 6.35 5.01 -22.32
N ARG A 64 6.19 5.93 -21.35
CA ARG A 64 4.87 6.24 -20.78
C ARG A 64 3.92 6.70 -21.90
N PRO A 65 2.71 6.12 -22.01
CA PRO A 65 1.74 6.57 -22.98
C PRO A 65 1.19 7.93 -22.61
N ASP A 66 0.80 8.67 -23.63
CA ASP A 66 0.03 9.90 -23.46
C ASP A 66 -1.45 9.56 -23.28
N TYR A 67 -1.91 9.56 -22.03
CA TYR A 67 -3.30 9.26 -21.66
C TYR A 67 -4.29 10.39 -21.98
N SER A 68 -3.82 11.57 -22.43
CA SER A 68 -4.71 12.65 -22.91
C SER A 68 -5.29 12.37 -24.28
N LYS A 69 -4.65 11.47 -25.06
CA LYS A 69 -5.09 11.11 -26.40
C LYS A 69 -6.16 10.04 -26.35
N GLN A 70 -7.20 10.22 -27.16
CA GLN A 70 -8.25 9.21 -27.31
C GLN A 70 -7.67 7.94 -27.93
N ARG A 71 -7.92 6.82 -27.27
CA ARG A 71 -7.51 5.48 -27.71
C ARG A 71 -8.75 4.63 -27.93
N SER A 72 -8.61 3.68 -28.85
CA SER A 72 -9.65 2.71 -29.18
C SER A 72 -9.08 1.30 -29.06
N GLY A 73 -9.85 0.40 -28.48
CA GLY A 73 -9.47 -1.01 -28.35
C GLY A 73 -10.31 -1.70 -27.28
N PRO A 74 -10.20 -3.03 -27.17
CA PRO A 74 -10.86 -3.78 -26.11
C PRO A 74 -10.51 -3.22 -24.73
N GLY A 75 -11.55 -2.92 -23.95
CA GLY A 75 -11.48 -2.42 -22.57
C GLY A 75 -10.69 -1.15 -22.30
N GLU A 76 -10.45 -0.34 -23.34
CA GLU A 76 -10.08 1.07 -23.19
C GLU A 76 -11.18 1.81 -22.44
N ASN A 77 -10.79 2.79 -21.63
CA ASN A 77 -11.68 3.52 -20.72
C ASN A 77 -12.51 2.60 -19.81
N GLY A 78 -12.01 1.41 -19.48
CA GLY A 78 -12.71 0.46 -18.60
C GLY A 78 -13.93 -0.22 -19.23
N ALA A 79 -14.10 -0.16 -20.56
CA ALA A 79 -15.19 -0.82 -21.25
C ALA A 79 -15.17 -2.36 -21.06
N ALA A 80 -16.33 -2.99 -21.14
CA ALA A 80 -16.43 -4.45 -21.09
C ALA A 80 -15.82 -5.08 -22.35
N VAL A 81 -15.14 -6.21 -22.18
CA VAL A 81 -14.66 -7.06 -23.28
C VAL A 81 -15.61 -8.24 -23.42
N HIS A 82 -16.29 -8.34 -24.56
CA HIS A 82 -17.21 -9.43 -24.85
C HIS A 82 -16.51 -10.47 -25.74
N LEU A 83 -16.55 -11.73 -25.32
CA LEU A 83 -16.03 -12.86 -26.08
C LEU A 83 -17.18 -13.63 -26.76
N SER A 84 -16.91 -14.22 -27.92
CA SER A 84 -17.88 -15.00 -28.69
C SER A 84 -17.29 -16.30 -29.23
N GLY A 85 -18.12 -17.31 -29.47
CA GLY A 85 -17.72 -18.60 -30.04
C GLY A 85 -16.64 -19.31 -29.20
N LYS A 86 -15.62 -19.84 -29.87
CA LYS A 86 -14.51 -20.57 -29.23
C LYS A 86 -13.75 -19.76 -28.17
N GLU A 87 -13.67 -18.45 -28.33
CA GLU A 87 -12.99 -17.59 -27.34
C GLU A 87 -13.77 -17.51 -26.04
N LYS A 88 -15.11 -17.51 -26.13
CA LYS A 88 -15.97 -17.54 -24.94
C LYS A 88 -15.81 -18.86 -24.19
N GLU A 89 -15.83 -19.99 -24.90
CA GLU A 89 -15.62 -21.32 -24.32
C GLU A 89 -14.26 -21.41 -23.62
N LYS A 90 -13.20 -20.92 -24.26
CA LYS A 90 -11.86 -20.85 -23.66
C LYS A 90 -11.83 -19.93 -22.45
N GLY A 91 -12.45 -18.75 -22.52
CA GLY A 91 -12.54 -17.82 -21.39
C GLY A 91 -13.29 -18.40 -20.19
N GLU A 92 -14.33 -19.19 -20.42
CA GLU A 92 -15.06 -19.93 -19.36
C GLU A 92 -14.21 -21.05 -18.75
N ALA A 93 -13.39 -21.74 -19.55
CA ALA A 93 -12.41 -22.70 -19.06
C ALA A 93 -11.30 -22.02 -18.24
N ASP A 94 -10.79 -20.88 -18.71
CA ASP A 94 -9.79 -20.07 -18.02
C ASP A 94 -10.31 -19.54 -16.69
N MET A 95 -11.59 -19.14 -16.63
CA MET A 95 -12.24 -18.71 -15.38
C MET A 95 -12.15 -19.79 -14.29
N LYS A 96 -12.28 -21.08 -14.66
CA LYS A 96 -12.17 -22.18 -13.70
C LYS A 96 -10.73 -22.43 -13.25
N LYS A 97 -9.74 -22.14 -14.10
CA LYS A 97 -8.32 -22.42 -13.85
C LYS A 97 -7.56 -21.27 -13.17
N TRP A 98 -7.91 -20.04 -13.52
CA TRP A 98 -7.21 -18.81 -13.13
C TRP A 98 -8.10 -17.88 -12.30
N PHE A 99 -9.37 -18.23 -12.06
CA PHE A 99 -10.36 -17.37 -11.41
C PHE A 99 -10.59 -16.03 -12.15
N MET A 100 -10.21 -15.98 -13.43
CA MET A 100 -10.40 -14.84 -14.31
C MET A 100 -10.40 -15.26 -15.78
N ASN A 101 -10.90 -14.37 -16.63
CA ASN A 101 -10.92 -14.57 -18.07
C ASN A 101 -9.60 -14.10 -18.71
N VAL A 102 -8.63 -15.01 -18.80
CA VAL A 102 -7.31 -14.72 -19.37
C VAL A 102 -7.41 -14.35 -20.85
N VAL A 103 -8.27 -15.01 -21.64
CA VAL A 103 -8.52 -14.63 -23.04
C VAL A 103 -8.95 -13.17 -23.19
N ALA A 104 -9.85 -12.70 -22.32
CA ALA A 104 -10.26 -11.30 -22.31
C ALA A 104 -9.10 -10.40 -21.87
N SER A 105 -8.34 -10.79 -20.84
CA SER A 105 -7.16 -10.05 -20.40
C SER A 105 -6.12 -9.92 -21.51
N ASP A 106 -5.84 -10.96 -22.28
CA ASP A 106 -4.81 -10.94 -23.33
C ASP A 106 -5.16 -9.98 -24.48
N LYS A 107 -6.46 -9.69 -24.66
CA LYS A 107 -6.94 -8.70 -25.64
C LYS A 107 -6.83 -7.25 -25.14
N LEU A 108 -6.69 -7.04 -23.83
CA LEU A 108 -6.56 -5.71 -23.25
C LEU A 108 -5.13 -5.20 -23.43
N SER A 109 -4.99 -3.92 -23.79
CA SER A 109 -3.68 -3.26 -23.81
C SER A 109 -3.04 -3.26 -22.41
N MET A 110 -1.72 -3.47 -22.35
CA MET A 110 -0.93 -3.29 -21.11
C MET A 110 -1.04 -1.86 -20.57
N ASP A 111 -1.23 -0.90 -21.46
CA ASP A 111 -1.28 0.53 -21.16
C ASP A 111 -2.69 1.13 -21.34
N ARG A 112 -3.76 0.33 -21.20
CA ARG A 112 -5.14 0.79 -21.37
C ARG A 112 -5.48 1.99 -20.48
N SER A 113 -6.27 2.93 -20.99
CA SER A 113 -6.80 4.04 -20.19
C SER A 113 -7.89 3.54 -19.23
N ILE A 114 -8.03 4.22 -18.09
CA ILE A 114 -9.11 3.98 -17.12
C ILE A 114 -9.68 5.35 -16.77
N PRO A 115 -11.02 5.52 -16.76
CA PRO A 115 -11.64 6.77 -16.38
C PRO A 115 -11.33 7.09 -14.93
N ASP A 116 -11.13 8.38 -14.64
CA ASP A 116 -10.97 8.83 -13.28
C ASP A 116 -12.34 8.93 -12.59
N THR A 117 -12.67 7.93 -11.79
CA THR A 117 -13.94 7.84 -11.03
C THR A 117 -13.84 8.46 -9.62
N ARG A 118 -12.72 9.08 -9.27
CA ARG A 118 -12.53 9.70 -7.95
C ARG A 118 -13.51 10.87 -7.74
N HIS A 119 -13.87 11.11 -6.47
CA HIS A 119 -14.67 12.28 -6.09
C HIS A 119 -13.93 13.58 -6.46
N ALA A 120 -14.68 14.65 -6.76
CA ALA A 120 -14.09 15.92 -7.17
C ALA A 120 -13.11 16.48 -6.13
N GLU A 121 -13.40 16.31 -4.85
CA GLU A 121 -12.53 16.74 -3.74
C GLU A 121 -11.19 15.99 -3.71
N CYS A 122 -11.15 14.72 -4.12
CA CYS A 122 -9.90 13.97 -4.24
C CYS A 122 -8.97 14.55 -5.32
N ARG A 123 -9.54 15.20 -6.34
CA ARG A 123 -8.77 15.85 -7.42
C ARG A 123 -8.18 17.19 -6.98
N SER A 124 -8.81 17.86 -6.01
CA SER A 124 -8.36 19.15 -5.50
C SER A 124 -7.33 19.04 -4.37
N VAL A 125 -7.04 17.83 -3.86
CA VAL A 125 -5.98 17.67 -2.84
C VAL A 125 -4.64 18.02 -3.45
N HIS A 126 -3.86 18.83 -2.72
CA HIS A 126 -2.48 19.16 -3.06
C HIS A 126 -1.56 18.51 -2.04
N TYR A 127 -0.50 17.89 -2.54
CA TYR A 127 0.55 17.26 -1.76
C TYR A 127 1.84 18.03 -2.01
N ASP A 128 2.75 18.03 -1.04
CA ASP A 128 4.09 18.59 -1.22
C ASP A 128 4.85 17.79 -2.29
N ASP A 129 5.78 18.43 -3.00
CA ASP A 129 6.62 17.75 -4.00
C ASP A 129 7.70 16.86 -3.33
N ASP A 130 8.07 17.16 -2.08
CA ASP A 130 9.09 16.45 -1.30
C ASP A 130 8.49 15.25 -0.55
N LEU A 131 7.97 14.29 -1.32
CA LEU A 131 7.50 13.02 -0.78
C LEU A 131 8.62 11.98 -0.76
N PRO A 132 8.64 11.08 0.24
CA PRO A 132 9.60 9.98 0.25
C PRO A 132 9.37 9.05 -0.93
N SER A 133 10.45 8.54 -1.51
CA SER A 133 10.36 7.49 -2.52
C SER A 133 9.83 6.18 -1.93
N ALA A 134 9.15 5.38 -2.74
CA ALA A 134 8.60 4.09 -2.36
C ALA A 134 9.09 2.96 -3.28
N SER A 135 9.36 1.80 -2.68
CA SER A 135 9.54 0.53 -3.38
C SER A 135 8.19 -0.20 -3.45
N VAL A 136 7.80 -0.69 -4.63
CA VAL A 136 6.56 -1.44 -4.81
C VAL A 136 6.89 -2.92 -4.88
N VAL A 137 6.44 -3.70 -3.89
CA VAL A 137 6.62 -5.15 -3.86
C VAL A 137 5.33 -5.82 -4.33
N ILE A 138 5.42 -6.60 -5.40
CA ILE A 138 4.30 -7.38 -5.96
C ILE A 138 4.65 -8.85 -5.75
N ILE A 139 3.91 -9.49 -4.85
CA ILE A 139 4.02 -10.93 -4.60
C ILE A 139 3.04 -11.64 -5.51
N PHE A 140 3.48 -12.70 -6.19
CA PHE A 140 2.63 -13.49 -7.07
C PHE A 140 2.93 -14.98 -6.90
N THR A 141 1.88 -15.80 -7.06
CA THR A 141 1.97 -17.26 -7.13
C THR A 141 1.03 -17.71 -8.23
N ASP A 142 1.57 -18.37 -9.26
CA ASP A 142 0.76 -18.94 -10.35
C ASP A 142 -0.18 -17.92 -11.04
N GLU A 143 0.18 -16.64 -11.02
CA GLU A 143 -0.60 -15.55 -11.60
C GLU A 143 -0.57 -15.62 -13.13
N ALA A 144 -1.66 -15.20 -13.79
CA ALA A 144 -1.65 -15.10 -15.24
C ALA A 144 -0.72 -13.96 -15.70
N TRP A 145 0.00 -14.18 -16.81
CA TRP A 145 1.04 -13.27 -17.28
C TRP A 145 0.53 -11.86 -17.62
N THR A 146 -0.58 -11.75 -18.38
CA THR A 146 -1.05 -10.44 -18.84
C THR A 146 -1.63 -9.56 -17.74
N PRO A 147 -2.39 -10.06 -16.74
CA PRO A 147 -2.74 -9.29 -15.55
C PRO A 147 -1.51 -8.85 -14.73
N LEU A 148 -0.57 -9.76 -14.46
CA LEU A 148 0.64 -9.44 -13.67
C LEU A 148 1.43 -8.30 -14.32
N LEU A 149 1.72 -8.41 -15.62
CA LEU A 149 2.42 -7.35 -16.34
C LEU A 149 1.62 -6.06 -16.41
N ARG A 150 0.29 -6.12 -16.56
CA ARG A 150 -0.55 -4.93 -16.55
C ARG A 150 -0.49 -4.19 -15.22
N THR A 151 -0.35 -4.91 -14.11
CA THR A 151 -0.11 -4.32 -12.78
C THR A 151 1.23 -3.58 -12.77
N VAL A 152 2.31 -4.20 -13.25
CA VAL A 152 3.63 -3.55 -13.36
C VAL A 152 3.58 -2.30 -14.24
N HIS A 153 2.97 -2.40 -15.42
CA HIS A 153 2.76 -1.26 -16.32
C HIS A 153 1.98 -0.14 -15.65
N SER A 154 0.91 -0.47 -14.92
CA SER A 154 0.11 0.53 -14.19
C SER A 154 0.93 1.27 -13.15
N VAL A 155 1.74 0.56 -12.36
CA VAL A 155 2.64 1.16 -11.36
C VAL A 155 3.61 2.14 -12.05
N VAL A 156 4.31 1.70 -13.09
CA VAL A 156 5.31 2.53 -13.79
C VAL A 156 4.67 3.74 -14.49
N ASN A 157 3.48 3.56 -15.06
CA ASN A 157 2.80 4.61 -15.82
C ASN A 157 2.10 5.65 -14.95
N ARG A 158 1.56 5.25 -13.80
CA ARG A 158 0.69 6.10 -12.96
C ARG A 158 1.37 6.62 -11.71
N SER A 159 2.56 6.13 -11.35
CA SER A 159 3.38 6.70 -10.30
C SER A 159 4.31 7.79 -10.83
N PRO A 160 4.53 8.91 -10.10
CA PRO A 160 5.59 9.86 -10.40
C PRO A 160 6.96 9.17 -10.37
N LEU A 161 7.77 9.30 -11.43
CA LEU A 161 9.02 8.56 -11.57
C LEU A 161 10.05 8.88 -10.47
N HIS A 162 10.05 10.10 -9.95
CA HIS A 162 10.95 10.51 -8.87
C HIS A 162 10.59 9.89 -7.52
N LEU A 163 9.34 9.44 -7.35
CA LEU A 163 8.88 8.77 -6.13
C LEU A 163 8.95 7.25 -6.23
N LEU A 164 9.11 6.67 -7.42
CA LEU A 164 9.18 5.23 -7.61
C LEU A 164 10.64 4.77 -7.59
N HIS A 165 11.07 4.18 -6.47
CA HIS A 165 12.45 3.71 -6.32
C HIS A 165 12.70 2.44 -7.14
N GLU A 166 11.84 1.43 -6.97
CA GLU A 166 11.95 0.14 -7.63
C GLU A 166 10.59 -0.60 -7.63
N VAL A 167 10.47 -1.60 -8.49
CA VAL A 167 9.37 -2.56 -8.49
C VAL A 167 9.96 -3.96 -8.32
N ILE A 168 9.66 -4.61 -7.22
CA ILE A 168 10.15 -5.95 -6.88
C ILE A 168 9.04 -6.94 -7.18
N LEU A 169 9.29 -7.89 -8.09
CA LEU A 169 8.42 -9.03 -8.33
C LEU A 169 8.93 -10.19 -7.48
N LEU A 170 8.14 -10.61 -6.49
CA LEU A 170 8.46 -11.72 -5.61
C LEU A 170 7.60 -12.93 -6.01
N ASP A 171 8.26 -13.96 -6.54
CA ASP A 171 7.62 -15.24 -6.84
C ASP A 171 7.52 -16.07 -5.56
N ASP A 172 6.29 -16.29 -5.08
CA ASP A 172 5.99 -17.18 -3.96
C ASP A 172 5.70 -18.59 -4.47
N PHE A 173 6.76 -19.24 -4.95
CA PHE A 173 6.81 -20.64 -5.38
C PHE A 173 5.77 -21.02 -6.45
N SER A 174 5.71 -20.24 -7.54
CA SER A 174 4.90 -20.59 -8.71
C SER A 174 5.33 -21.94 -9.29
N GLN A 175 4.35 -22.78 -9.61
CA GLN A 175 4.55 -24.11 -10.20
C GLN A 175 4.40 -24.09 -11.73
N ARG A 176 3.78 -23.04 -12.26
CA ARG A 176 3.57 -22.86 -13.70
C ARG A 176 4.85 -22.31 -14.32
N GLY A 177 5.45 -23.06 -15.26
CA GLY A 177 6.72 -22.73 -15.92
C GLY A 177 6.70 -21.52 -16.88
N TYR A 178 5.89 -20.51 -16.61
CA TYR A 178 5.81 -19.27 -17.40
C TYR A 178 6.50 -18.09 -16.70
N ILE A 179 7.55 -18.30 -15.90
CA ILE A 179 8.34 -17.20 -15.34
C ILE A 179 9.82 -17.63 -15.30
N PHE A 180 10.56 -17.22 -16.33
CA PHE A 180 12.00 -17.43 -16.63
C PHE A 180 12.46 -18.83 -17.07
#